data_AF-A0A815L9C7-F1
#
_entry.id   AF-A0A815L9C7-F1
#
_cell.length_a   1.000
_cell.length_b   1.000
_cell.length_c   1.000
_cell.angle_alpha   90.00
_cell.angle_beta   90.00
_cell.angle_gamma   90.00
#
_symmetry.space_group_name_H-M   'P 1'
#
loop_
_entity.id
_entity.type
_entity.pdbx_description
1 polymer ?
#
loop_
_entity_poly.entity_id
_entity_poly.type
_entity_poly.pdbx_seq_one_letter_code
_entity_poly.pdbx_strand_id
1 'polypeptide(L)'
;MWMLVCLQFARCVNRNAEQLRSLFVEHSQGKIELTAYDFEREDEWDEFFDQMKVTIGKNVKGDVCRLLAANFTTTGRIESILSAACIMHTFKPYFDYSRMEYICGIRQVHFMGTLGDWQSLRSKTEQLQCFGDNTFRTYVNGVLPIFDEFIQTYQGEVNKEFWIKVCDITRNPRERYGGGGSGKLITGWLLQLFGIEAGATRDPIDIDLPNIRVPVTLKKEGIGRGKKCYIVGGFHGIYSVENRHKPVMSLSVIQEKESSMPKLKSKLKSLFAQTHQG
;
A
#
# COMPACT_ATOMS: atom_id res chain seq x y z
N MET A 1 25.95 11.92 24.86
CA MET A 1 27.38 12.30 24.70
C MET A 1 28.06 11.55 23.57
N TRP A 2 28.14 10.21 23.61
CA TRP A 2 28.77 9.42 22.52
C TRP A 2 28.21 9.73 21.13
N MET A 3 26.88 9.80 20.98
CA MET A 3 26.24 10.17 19.71
C MET A 3 26.70 11.54 19.17
N LEU A 4 26.99 12.52 20.01
CA LEU A 4 27.50 13.82 19.55
C LEU A 4 28.90 13.67 18.95
N VAL A 5 29.76 12.83 19.55
CA VAL A 5 31.08 12.51 19.02
C VAL A 5 30.95 11.80 17.67
N CYS A 6 30.08 10.79 17.58
CA CYS A 6 29.83 10.07 16.32
C CYS A 6 29.29 11.00 15.23
N LEU A 7 28.39 11.93 15.56
CA LEU A 7 27.87 12.90 14.59
C LEU A 7 28.95 13.88 14.10
N GLN A 8 29.86 14.32 14.97
CA GLN A 8 31.01 15.15 14.57
C GLN A 8 32.01 14.36 13.71
N PHE A 9 32.26 13.10 14.05
CA PHE A 9 33.05 12.21 13.23
C PHE A 9 32.42 11.99 11.86
N ALA A 10 31.10 11.74 11.81
CA ALA A 10 30.37 11.60 10.56
C ALA A 10 30.50 12.86 9.69
N ARG A 11 30.41 14.06 10.29
CA ARG A 11 30.66 15.32 9.57
C ARG A 11 32.08 15.40 9.00
N CYS A 12 33.08 14.97 9.77
CA CYS A 12 34.47 14.91 9.30
C CYS A 12 34.61 13.97 8.09
N VAL A 13 34.06 12.75 8.18
CA VAL A 13 34.09 11.77 7.09
C VAL A 13 33.38 12.30 5.85
N ASN A 14 32.16 12.81 6.01
CA ASN A 14 31.38 13.37 4.90
C ASN A 14 32.08 14.55 4.21
N ARG A 15 32.79 15.41 4.95
CA ARG A 15 33.53 16.55 4.37
C ARG A 15 34.79 16.11 3.62
N ASN A 16 35.43 15.03 4.06
CA ASN A 16 36.73 14.57 3.55
C ASN A 16 36.64 13.21 2.84
N ALA A 17 35.46 12.88 2.28
CA ALA A 17 35.11 11.53 1.88
C ALA A 17 36.15 10.90 0.92
N GLU A 18 36.58 11.63 -0.11
CA GLU A 18 37.54 11.11 -1.08
C GLU A 18 38.95 10.95 -0.52
N GLN A 19 39.38 11.83 0.38
CA GLN A 19 40.68 11.72 1.05
C GLN A 19 40.75 10.51 1.98
N LEU A 20 39.63 10.17 2.62
CA LEU A 20 39.53 9.08 3.58
C LEU A 20 39.06 7.77 2.94
N ARG A 21 38.73 7.75 1.64
CA ARG A 21 38.11 6.60 0.97
C ARG A 21 38.94 5.33 1.12
N SER A 22 40.24 5.39 0.84
CA SER A 22 41.15 4.23 0.91
C SER A 22 41.30 3.66 2.32
N LEU A 23 41.03 4.47 3.36
CA LEU A 23 41.06 4.04 4.75
C LEU A 23 39.81 3.25 5.13
N PHE A 24 38.65 3.55 4.53
CA PHE A 24 37.38 2.96 4.93
C PHE A 24 36.88 1.89 3.98
N VAL A 25 37.12 1.98 2.68
CA VAL A 25 36.49 1.08 1.69
C VAL A 25 37.50 0.63 0.63
N GLU A 26 37.17 -0.44 -0.10
CA GLU A 26 38.03 -0.99 -1.18
C GLU A 26 37.77 -0.33 -2.53
N HIS A 27 36.54 0.11 -2.82
CA HIS A 27 36.20 0.72 -4.09
C HIS A 27 36.79 2.13 -4.18
N SER A 28 37.48 2.39 -5.30
CA SER A 28 38.24 3.62 -5.53
C SER A 28 37.38 4.81 -5.93
N GLN A 29 36.17 4.59 -6.42
CA GLN A 29 35.26 5.65 -6.87
C GLN A 29 33.79 5.25 -6.66
N GLY A 30 32.92 6.26 -6.65
CA GLY A 30 31.48 6.07 -6.61
C GLY A 30 30.98 5.45 -5.30
N LYS A 31 29.79 4.86 -5.39
CA LYS A 31 29.12 4.19 -4.28
C LYS A 31 28.72 2.77 -4.65
N ILE A 32 28.63 1.93 -3.63
CA ILE A 32 28.05 0.59 -3.75
C ILE A 32 26.71 0.58 -3.03
N GLU A 33 25.70 -0.03 -3.62
CA GLU A 33 24.40 -0.21 -2.98
C GLU A 33 24.46 -1.37 -1.97
N LEU A 34 24.02 -1.10 -0.74
CA LEU A 34 23.85 -2.10 0.31
C LEU A 34 22.35 -2.31 0.54
N THR A 35 21.88 -3.51 0.23
CA THR A 35 20.47 -3.87 0.31
C THR A 35 20.19 -4.77 1.50
N ALA A 36 19.19 -4.42 2.30
CA ALA A 36 18.61 -5.31 3.29
C ALA A 36 17.46 -6.12 2.67
N TYR A 37 17.28 -7.35 3.13
CA TYR A 37 16.32 -8.31 2.59
C TYR A 37 15.40 -8.86 3.70
N ASP A 38 14.44 -9.70 3.30
CA ASP A 38 13.60 -10.50 4.19
C ASP A 38 12.68 -9.69 5.12
N PHE A 39 12.01 -8.68 4.56
CA PHE A 39 10.96 -7.94 5.25
C PHE A 39 9.57 -8.42 4.83
N GLU A 40 8.74 -8.75 5.82
CA GLU A 40 7.35 -9.14 5.64
C GLU A 40 6.38 -7.96 5.78
N ARG A 41 6.71 -6.97 6.61
CA ARG A 41 5.87 -5.79 6.87
C ARG A 41 6.64 -4.49 6.62
N GLU A 42 5.93 -3.47 6.17
CA GLU A 42 6.51 -2.13 5.91
C GLU A 42 7.10 -1.48 7.17
N ASP A 43 6.64 -1.84 8.37
CA ASP A 43 7.05 -1.25 9.65
C ASP A 43 8.31 -1.87 10.29
N GLU A 44 8.92 -2.88 9.67
CA GLU A 44 10.09 -3.63 10.18
C GLU A 44 11.43 -2.86 10.06
N TRP A 45 11.47 -1.62 10.56
CA TRP A 45 12.65 -0.75 10.51
C TRP A 45 13.76 -1.14 11.47
N ASP A 46 13.44 -1.74 12.62
CA ASP A 46 14.44 -2.19 13.59
C ASP A 46 15.38 -3.23 12.97
N GLU A 47 14.80 -4.24 12.32
CA GLU A 47 15.53 -5.29 11.61
C GLU A 47 16.38 -4.72 10.47
N PHE A 48 15.84 -3.70 9.77
CA PHE A 48 16.61 -2.97 8.75
C PHE A 48 17.87 -2.33 9.34
N PHE A 49 17.78 -1.65 10.48
CA PHE A 49 18.95 -1.05 11.12
C PHE A 49 19.97 -2.09 11.61
N ASP A 50 19.51 -3.24 12.09
CA ASP A 50 20.38 -4.34 12.51
C ASP A 50 21.12 -4.97 11.32
N GLN A 51 20.41 -5.26 10.22
CA GLN A 51 21.03 -5.74 8.98
C GLN A 51 22.03 -4.72 8.42
N MET A 52 21.70 -3.42 8.42
CA MET A 52 22.59 -2.37 7.92
C MET A 52 23.91 -2.30 8.70
N LYS A 53 23.89 -2.43 10.03
CA LYS A 53 25.13 -2.49 10.83
C LYS A 53 26.05 -3.62 10.37
N VAL A 54 25.48 -4.81 10.17
CA VAL A 54 26.23 -6.00 9.74
C VAL A 54 26.77 -5.82 8.32
N THR A 55 25.93 -5.36 7.40
CA THR A 55 26.28 -5.21 5.99
C THR A 55 27.33 -4.12 5.78
N ILE A 56 27.24 -2.98 6.48
CA ILE A 56 28.27 -1.94 6.45
C ILE A 56 29.57 -2.49 7.05
N GLY A 57 29.50 -3.19 8.19
CA GLY A 57 30.68 -3.79 8.82
C GLY A 57 31.45 -4.75 7.92
N LYS A 58 30.77 -5.46 7.00
CA LYS A 58 31.41 -6.33 6.00
C LYS A 58 32.09 -5.57 4.86
N ASN A 59 31.64 -4.34 4.58
CA ASN A 59 32.10 -3.54 3.44
C ASN A 59 33.05 -2.40 3.84
N VAL A 60 33.30 -2.23 5.13
CA VAL A 60 34.21 -1.22 5.67
C VAL A 60 35.44 -1.90 6.26
N LYS A 61 36.61 -1.30 6.04
CA LYS A 61 37.90 -1.75 6.56
C LYS A 61 37.98 -1.55 8.07
N GLY A 62 38.58 -2.53 8.75
CA GLY A 62 38.84 -2.48 10.19
C GLY A 62 37.56 -2.49 11.03
N ASP A 63 37.68 -2.06 12.29
CA ASP A 63 36.61 -2.20 13.28
C ASP A 63 35.85 -0.88 13.55
N VAL A 64 35.89 0.06 12.59
CA VAL A 64 35.31 1.41 12.77
C VAL A 64 33.79 1.37 13.00
N CYS A 65 33.07 0.41 12.43
CA CYS A 65 31.64 0.25 12.67
C CYS A 65 31.35 -0.14 14.13
N ARG A 66 32.15 -1.04 14.71
CA ARG A 66 32.06 -1.40 16.13
C ARG A 66 32.44 -0.23 17.03
N LEU A 67 33.46 0.55 16.66
CA LEU A 67 33.83 1.75 17.42
C LEU A 67 32.67 2.75 17.47
N LEU A 68 31.98 2.97 16.36
CA LEU A 68 30.85 3.90 16.28
C LEU A 68 29.57 3.38 16.94
N ALA A 69 29.43 2.06 17.10
CA ALA A 69 28.27 1.45 17.74
C ALA A 69 28.15 1.88 19.21
N ALA A 70 26.96 2.29 19.63
CA ALA A 70 26.67 2.59 21.02
C ALA A 70 26.45 1.26 21.77
N ASN A 71 27.32 0.94 22.72
CA ASN A 71 27.29 -0.29 23.51
C ASN A 71 27.46 0.00 25.01
N PHE A 72 26.87 1.10 25.49
CA PHE A 72 26.94 1.53 26.88
C PHE A 72 25.84 0.85 27.70
N THR A 73 26.01 0.81 29.02
CA THR A 73 25.01 0.23 29.94
C THR A 73 23.65 0.94 29.89
N THR A 74 23.61 2.16 29.37
CA THR A 74 22.38 2.96 29.18
C THR A 74 21.86 2.92 27.74
N THR A 75 22.41 2.08 26.86
CA THR A 75 21.93 1.96 25.47
C THR A 75 20.63 1.17 25.46
N GLY A 76 19.51 1.87 25.22
CA GLY A 76 18.21 1.26 24.97
C GLY A 76 17.94 1.07 23.47
N ARG A 77 16.69 0.72 23.14
CA ARG A 77 16.22 0.50 21.77
C ARG A 77 16.45 1.73 20.88
N ILE A 78 16.04 2.91 21.35
CA ILE A 78 16.13 4.16 20.58
C ILE A 78 17.60 4.53 20.33
N GLU A 79 18.46 4.42 21.35
CA GLU A 79 19.89 4.70 21.23
C GLU A 79 20.58 3.74 20.26
N SER A 80 20.19 2.46 20.25
CA SER A 80 20.70 1.46 19.31
C SER A 80 20.34 1.81 17.85
N ILE A 81 19.08 2.20 17.60
CA ILE A 81 18.61 2.64 16.27
C ILE A 81 19.35 3.90 15.82
N LEU A 82 19.45 4.91 16.69
CA LEU A 82 20.17 6.15 16.38
C LEU A 82 21.65 5.90 16.12
N SER A 83 22.26 4.95 16.83
CA SER A 83 23.64 4.52 16.59
C SER A 83 23.82 3.90 15.21
N ALA A 84 22.93 2.98 14.82
CA ALA A 84 22.92 2.39 13.47
C ALA A 84 22.75 3.48 12.39
N ALA A 85 21.78 4.38 12.57
CA ALA A 85 21.55 5.50 11.66
C ALA A 85 22.77 6.44 11.56
N CYS A 86 23.51 6.65 12.65
CA CYS A 86 24.73 7.45 12.62
C CYS A 86 25.89 6.77 11.89
N ILE A 87 26.01 5.44 11.99
CA ILE A 87 26.95 4.64 11.18
C ILE A 87 26.61 4.80 9.71
N MET A 88 25.33 4.61 9.34
CA MET A 88 24.86 4.83 7.97
C MET A 88 25.15 6.26 7.49
N HIS A 89 24.90 7.26 8.34
CA HIS A 89 25.19 8.66 8.04
C HIS A 89 26.68 8.95 7.84
N THR A 90 27.56 8.22 8.54
CA THR A 90 29.02 8.34 8.41
C THR A 90 29.48 7.84 7.04
N PHE A 91 28.96 6.69 6.60
CA PHE A 91 29.41 6.03 5.37
C PHE A 91 28.56 6.30 4.13
N LYS A 92 27.54 7.18 4.23
CA LYS A 92 26.71 7.58 3.08
C LYS A 92 27.46 8.18 1.87
N PRO A 93 28.70 8.72 1.97
CA PRO A 93 29.47 9.08 0.77
C PRO A 93 29.94 7.87 -0.05
N TYR A 94 30.03 6.69 0.57
CA TYR A 94 30.58 5.47 -0.03
C TYR A 94 29.52 4.43 -0.38
N PHE A 95 28.35 4.49 0.26
CA PHE A 95 27.26 3.55 0.05
C PHE A 95 25.94 4.26 -0.21
N ASP A 96 25.10 3.60 -1.00
CA ASP A 96 23.67 3.85 -1.04
C ASP A 96 22.97 2.72 -0.29
N TYR A 97 21.86 3.03 0.39
CA TYR A 97 21.16 2.06 1.24
C TYR A 97 19.79 1.81 0.67
N SER A 98 19.45 0.54 0.46
CA SER A 98 18.13 0.15 0.01
C SER A 98 17.55 -0.96 0.87
N ARG A 99 16.23 -1.03 0.85
CA ARG A 99 15.43 -2.06 1.49
C ARG A 99 14.65 -2.76 0.40
N MET A 100 14.83 -4.06 0.26
CA MET A 100 14.06 -4.85 -0.69
C MET A 100 12.85 -5.43 0.00
N GLU A 101 11.68 -4.98 -0.42
CA GLU A 101 10.40 -5.54 0.02
C GLU A 101 9.93 -6.57 -1.00
N TYR A 102 9.55 -7.76 -0.52
CA TYR A 102 8.90 -8.75 -1.36
C TYR A 102 7.43 -8.36 -1.53
N ILE A 103 6.97 -8.29 -2.79
CA ILE A 103 5.54 -8.15 -3.07
C ILE A 103 4.88 -9.48 -2.70
N CYS A 104 4.33 -9.54 -1.49
CA CYS A 104 3.52 -10.65 -1.05
C CYS A 104 2.15 -10.57 -1.74
N GLY A 105 1.77 -11.60 -2.49
CA GLY A 105 0.40 -11.73 -3.00
C GLY A 105 -0.63 -11.94 -1.88
N ILE A 106 -1.90 -12.06 -2.24
CA ILE A 106 -2.98 -12.38 -1.29
C ILE A 106 -2.78 -13.83 -0.80
N ARG A 107 -2.28 -13.98 0.44
CA ARG A 107 -1.94 -15.30 1.02
C ARG A 107 -3.14 -16.07 1.57
N GLN A 108 -4.18 -15.34 1.99
CA GLN A 108 -5.37 -15.93 2.60
C GLN A 108 -6.59 -15.06 2.28
N VAL A 109 -7.71 -15.71 1.97
CA VAL A 109 -9.02 -15.08 1.82
C VAL A 109 -9.91 -15.60 2.93
N HIS A 110 -10.53 -14.68 3.68
CA HIS A 110 -11.49 -15.02 4.71
C HIS A 110 -12.90 -14.66 4.25
N PHE A 111 -13.75 -15.67 4.17
CA PHE A 111 -15.15 -15.47 3.86
C PHE A 111 -15.94 -15.15 5.12
N MET A 112 -16.71 -14.05 5.06
CA MET A 112 -17.70 -13.71 6.08
C MET A 112 -19.10 -14.11 5.61
N GLY A 113 -20.02 -14.34 6.55
CA GLY A 113 -21.39 -14.76 6.25
C GLY A 113 -21.57 -16.29 6.22
N THR A 114 -22.70 -16.74 5.69
CA THR A 114 -23.10 -18.15 5.59
C THR A 114 -23.20 -18.59 4.13
N LEU A 115 -23.18 -19.90 3.88
CA LEU A 115 -23.42 -20.46 2.54
C LEU A 115 -24.72 -19.91 1.90
N GLY A 116 -25.78 -19.75 2.70
CA GLY A 116 -27.04 -19.17 2.25
C GLY A 116 -26.91 -17.71 1.78
N ASP A 117 -26.05 -16.92 2.42
CA ASP A 117 -25.78 -15.53 1.99
C ASP A 117 -25.12 -15.49 0.61
N TRP A 118 -24.17 -16.39 0.35
CA TRP A 118 -23.46 -16.47 -0.94
C TRP A 118 -24.36 -17.02 -2.06
N GLN A 119 -25.19 -18.01 -1.77
CA GLN A 119 -26.25 -18.47 -2.68
C GLN A 119 -27.25 -17.35 -3.00
N SER A 120 -27.64 -16.57 -1.99
CA SER A 120 -28.54 -15.41 -2.16
C SER A 120 -27.88 -14.32 -3.00
N LEU A 121 -26.59 -14.01 -2.77
CA LEU A 121 -25.82 -13.06 -3.57
C LEU A 121 -25.85 -13.45 -5.05
N ARG A 122 -25.46 -14.69 -5.36
CA ARG A 122 -25.47 -15.21 -6.74
C ARG A 122 -26.84 -15.08 -7.38
N SER A 123 -27.88 -15.59 -6.72
CA SER A 123 -29.24 -15.60 -7.26
C SER A 123 -29.79 -14.18 -7.48
N LYS A 124 -29.56 -13.26 -6.53
CA LYS A 124 -29.98 -11.85 -6.68
C LYS A 124 -29.26 -11.18 -7.84
N THR A 125 -27.96 -11.41 -8.00
CA THR A 125 -27.18 -10.86 -9.11
C THR A 125 -27.68 -11.35 -10.46
N GLU A 126 -27.99 -12.65 -10.58
CA GLU A 126 -28.58 -13.24 -11.79
C GLU A 126 -29.95 -12.62 -12.10
N GLN A 127 -30.82 -12.48 -11.10
CA GLN A 127 -32.14 -11.87 -11.29
C GLN A 127 -32.05 -10.39 -11.73
N LEU A 128 -31.05 -9.63 -11.26
CA LEU A 128 -30.86 -8.24 -11.69
C LEU A 128 -30.54 -8.12 -13.18
N GLN A 129 -30.05 -9.18 -13.82
CA GLN A 129 -29.70 -9.18 -15.24
C GLN A 129 -30.87 -8.77 -16.15
N CYS A 130 -32.11 -9.06 -15.75
CA CYS A 130 -33.29 -8.74 -16.56
C CYS A 130 -33.58 -7.24 -16.66
N PHE A 131 -33.12 -6.44 -15.69
CA PHE A 131 -33.28 -4.98 -15.67
C PHE A 131 -32.12 -4.23 -16.33
N GLY A 132 -31.01 -4.91 -16.60
CA GLY A 132 -29.79 -4.30 -17.13
C GLY A 132 -29.71 -4.26 -18.65
N ASP A 133 -28.96 -3.29 -19.15
CA ASP A 133 -28.53 -3.20 -20.55
C ASP A 133 -27.46 -4.26 -20.88
N ASN A 134 -26.96 -4.26 -22.11
CA ASN A 134 -25.94 -5.23 -22.53
C ASN A 134 -24.64 -5.12 -21.73
N THR A 135 -24.25 -3.92 -21.30
CA THR A 135 -23.05 -3.70 -20.49
C THR A 135 -23.21 -4.35 -19.11
N PHE A 136 -24.35 -4.14 -18.45
CA PHE A 136 -24.63 -4.79 -17.17
C PHE A 136 -24.76 -6.31 -17.31
N ARG A 137 -25.33 -6.80 -18.40
CA ARG A 137 -25.42 -8.25 -18.67
C ARG A 137 -24.04 -8.88 -18.82
N THR A 138 -23.11 -8.22 -19.51
CA THR A 138 -21.70 -8.66 -19.61
C THR A 138 -21.04 -8.68 -18.23
N TYR A 139 -21.25 -7.65 -17.41
CA TYR A 139 -20.77 -7.63 -16.02
C TYR A 139 -21.31 -8.81 -15.21
N VAL A 140 -22.63 -9.05 -15.23
CA VAL A 140 -23.26 -10.17 -14.51
C VAL A 140 -22.65 -11.51 -14.96
N ASN A 141 -22.49 -11.71 -16.26
CA ASN A 141 -21.89 -12.94 -16.81
C ASN A 141 -20.43 -13.13 -16.36
N GLY A 142 -19.68 -12.05 -16.11
CA GLY A 142 -18.32 -12.11 -15.58
C GLY A 142 -18.25 -12.43 -14.08
N VAL A 143 -19.20 -11.95 -13.27
CA VAL A 143 -19.16 -12.14 -11.81
C VAL A 143 -19.88 -13.39 -11.31
N LEU A 144 -20.86 -13.94 -12.05
CA LEU A 144 -21.55 -15.17 -11.62
C LEU A 144 -20.59 -16.36 -11.43
N PRO A 145 -19.63 -16.64 -12.34
CA PRO A 145 -18.65 -17.71 -12.13
C PRO A 145 -17.79 -17.51 -10.89
N ILE A 146 -17.49 -16.27 -10.52
CA ILE A 146 -16.76 -15.93 -9.29
C ILE A 146 -17.59 -16.32 -8.06
N PHE A 147 -18.89 -16.03 -8.08
CA PHE A 147 -19.79 -16.40 -6.98
C PHE A 147 -20.04 -17.91 -6.91
N ASP A 148 -20.02 -18.61 -8.04
CA ASP A 148 -20.04 -20.07 -8.08
C ASP A 148 -18.81 -20.68 -7.37
N GLU A 149 -17.62 -20.16 -7.64
CA GLU A 149 -16.38 -20.56 -6.95
C GLU A 149 -16.42 -20.28 -5.44
N PHE A 150 -17.08 -19.19 -5.03
CA PHE A 150 -17.29 -18.89 -3.60
C PHE A 150 -18.20 -19.93 -2.94
N ILE A 151 -19.30 -20.30 -3.60
CA ILE A 151 -20.24 -21.32 -3.11
C ILE A 151 -19.57 -22.69 -3.02
N GLN A 152 -18.83 -23.10 -4.05
CA GLN A 152 -18.07 -24.36 -4.06
C GLN A 152 -17.04 -24.39 -2.92
N THR A 153 -16.34 -23.29 -2.70
CA THR A 153 -15.37 -23.16 -1.60
C THR A 153 -16.04 -23.37 -0.22
N TYR A 154 -17.26 -22.83 -0.01
CA TYR A 154 -18.03 -23.08 1.22
C TYR A 154 -18.51 -24.53 1.37
N GLN A 155 -18.67 -25.26 0.26
CA GLN A 155 -19.06 -26.67 0.26
C GLN A 155 -17.85 -27.61 0.44
N GLY A 156 -16.63 -27.07 0.54
CA GLY A 156 -15.39 -27.82 0.71
C GLY A 156 -14.66 -28.15 -0.60
N GLU A 157 -15.18 -27.69 -1.74
CA GLU A 157 -14.58 -27.89 -3.06
C GLU A 157 -13.76 -26.66 -3.44
N VAL A 158 -12.44 -26.69 -3.15
CA VAL A 158 -11.56 -25.53 -3.33
C VAL A 158 -10.77 -25.62 -4.65
N ASN A 159 -11.11 -24.76 -5.60
CA ASN A 159 -10.33 -24.57 -6.84
C ASN A 159 -9.10 -23.68 -6.60
N LYS A 160 -7.95 -24.30 -6.35
CA LYS A 160 -6.70 -23.57 -6.08
C LYS A 160 -6.26 -22.67 -7.25
N GLU A 161 -6.51 -23.06 -8.49
CA GLU A 161 -6.10 -22.28 -9.66
C GLU A 161 -6.89 -20.97 -9.77
N PHE A 162 -8.18 -21.01 -9.43
CA PHE A 162 -9.00 -19.81 -9.30
C PHE A 162 -8.47 -18.90 -8.17
N TRP A 163 -8.21 -19.47 -6.98
CA TRP A 163 -7.77 -18.72 -5.81
C TRP A 163 -6.38 -18.10 -5.93
N ILE A 164 -5.47 -18.68 -6.71
CA ILE A 164 -4.16 -18.06 -6.97
C ILE A 164 -4.30 -16.78 -7.84
N LYS A 165 -5.38 -16.66 -8.63
CA LYS A 165 -5.59 -15.58 -9.60
C LYS A 165 -6.45 -14.42 -9.07
N VAL A 166 -6.54 -14.23 -7.74
CA VAL A 166 -7.35 -13.13 -7.15
C VAL A 166 -6.90 -11.78 -7.69
N CYS A 167 -5.62 -11.47 -7.49
CA CYS A 167 -4.98 -10.23 -7.92
C CYS A 167 -3.51 -10.53 -8.16
N ASP A 168 -3.03 -10.17 -9.35
CA ASP A 168 -1.63 -10.31 -9.73
C ASP A 168 -1.07 -8.95 -10.14
N ILE A 169 0.18 -8.70 -9.76
CA ILE A 169 0.87 -7.43 -9.99
C ILE A 169 1.93 -7.66 -11.06
N THR A 170 1.68 -7.13 -12.25
CA THR A 170 2.59 -7.21 -13.38
C THR A 170 3.36 -5.90 -13.56
N ARG A 171 4.61 -5.97 -14.00
CA ARG A 171 5.38 -4.77 -14.35
C ARG A 171 4.86 -4.22 -15.67
N ASN A 172 4.69 -2.90 -15.73
CA ASN A 172 4.27 -2.24 -16.96
C ASN A 172 5.30 -2.50 -18.08
N PRO A 173 4.91 -3.14 -19.21
CA PRO A 173 5.84 -3.40 -20.30
C PRO A 173 6.47 -2.13 -20.90
N ARG A 174 5.84 -0.96 -20.71
CA ARG A 174 6.35 0.34 -21.16
C ARG A 174 7.59 0.80 -20.40
N GLU A 175 7.88 0.23 -19.23
CA GLU A 175 9.15 0.46 -18.51
C GLU A 175 10.37 0.03 -19.34
N ARG A 176 10.23 -0.99 -20.21
CA ARG A 176 11.34 -1.47 -21.07
C ARG A 176 11.75 -0.48 -22.16
N TYR A 177 10.93 0.53 -22.45
CA TYR A 177 11.15 1.48 -23.55
C TYR A 177 11.32 2.94 -23.10
N GLY A 178 11.67 3.18 -21.84
CA GLY A 178 12.02 4.52 -21.35
C GLY A 178 10.87 5.55 -21.37
N GLY A 179 9.62 5.10 -21.55
CA GLY A 179 8.44 5.94 -21.43
C GLY A 179 8.07 6.11 -19.96
N GLY A 180 8.00 7.35 -19.47
CA GLY A 180 7.80 7.72 -18.07
C GLY A 180 6.43 7.33 -17.48
N GLY A 181 6.19 6.03 -17.35
CA GLY A 181 5.07 5.44 -16.62
C GLY A 181 5.59 4.32 -15.74
N SER A 182 6.19 4.67 -14.60
CA SER A 182 6.49 3.72 -13.53
C SER A 182 5.16 3.33 -12.86
N GLY A 183 4.56 2.24 -13.32
CA GLY A 183 3.29 1.77 -12.80
C GLY A 183 3.31 0.26 -12.65
N LYS A 184 3.06 -0.23 -11.45
CA LYS A 184 2.68 -1.63 -11.24
C LYS A 184 1.26 -1.77 -11.78
N LEU A 185 1.05 -2.62 -12.78
CA LEU A 185 -0.29 -2.89 -13.27
C LEU A 185 -0.87 -4.08 -12.51
N ILE A 186 -2.18 -4.07 -12.30
CA ILE A 186 -2.88 -5.18 -11.67
C ILE A 186 -3.78 -5.91 -12.66
N THR A 187 -3.87 -7.22 -12.48
CA THR A 187 -4.79 -8.14 -13.17
C THR A 187 -5.36 -9.15 -12.19
N GLY A 188 -6.19 -10.09 -12.64
CA GLY A 188 -6.86 -11.09 -11.80
C GLY A 188 -8.37 -10.90 -11.74
N TRP A 189 -9.07 -11.91 -11.23
CA TRP A 189 -10.53 -11.92 -11.27
C TRP A 189 -11.17 -10.88 -10.34
N LEU A 190 -10.45 -10.38 -9.33
CA LEU A 190 -10.94 -9.34 -8.42
C LEU A 190 -11.41 -8.09 -9.17
N LEU A 191 -10.75 -7.76 -10.29
CA LEU A 191 -11.11 -6.62 -11.13
C LEU A 191 -12.52 -6.72 -11.71
N GLN A 192 -13.01 -7.94 -11.97
CA GLN A 192 -14.35 -8.15 -12.50
C GLN A 192 -15.44 -7.69 -11.52
N LEU A 193 -15.19 -7.72 -10.21
CA LEU A 193 -16.12 -7.17 -9.22
C LEU A 193 -16.33 -5.66 -9.38
N PHE A 194 -15.34 -4.96 -9.97
CA PHE A 194 -15.38 -3.52 -10.27
C PHE A 194 -15.80 -3.21 -11.72
N GLY A 195 -16.38 -4.17 -12.44
CA GLY A 195 -16.84 -3.95 -13.81
C GLY A 195 -15.74 -3.94 -14.87
N ILE A 196 -14.54 -4.39 -14.52
CA ILE A 196 -13.41 -4.49 -15.44
C ILE A 196 -13.38 -5.88 -16.07
N GLU A 197 -13.22 -5.96 -17.38
CA GLU A 197 -13.23 -7.23 -18.13
C GLU A 197 -12.14 -8.21 -17.68
N ALA A 198 -12.43 -9.51 -17.79
CA ALA A 198 -11.49 -10.57 -17.45
C ALA A 198 -10.19 -10.46 -18.27
N GLY A 199 -9.04 -10.67 -17.60
CA GLY A 199 -7.72 -10.56 -18.23
C GLY A 199 -7.28 -9.13 -18.54
N ALA A 200 -8.12 -8.12 -18.29
CA ALA A 200 -7.68 -6.75 -18.38
C ALA A 200 -6.58 -6.46 -17.35
N THR A 201 -5.75 -5.50 -17.73
CA THR A 201 -4.67 -5.00 -16.90
C THR A 201 -4.92 -3.50 -16.68
N ARG A 202 -4.85 -3.05 -15.43
CA ARG A 202 -5.18 -1.67 -15.04
C ARG A 202 -4.13 -1.10 -14.09
N ASP A 203 -3.88 0.19 -14.19
CA ASP A 203 -3.22 0.90 -13.10
C ASP A 203 -4.21 1.00 -11.93
N PRO A 204 -3.81 0.69 -10.68
CA PRO A 204 -4.67 0.85 -9.52
C PRO A 204 -5.33 2.23 -9.42
N ILE A 205 -4.67 3.31 -9.89
CA ILE A 205 -5.22 4.67 -9.82
C ILE A 205 -6.40 4.90 -10.76
N ASP A 206 -6.54 4.07 -11.80
CA ASP A 206 -7.57 4.18 -12.83
C ASP A 206 -8.84 3.38 -12.48
N ILE A 207 -8.86 2.69 -11.34
CA ILE A 207 -10.02 1.92 -10.88
C ILE A 207 -11.02 2.86 -10.24
N ASP A 208 -12.08 3.16 -10.97
CA ASP A 208 -13.18 3.99 -10.48
C ASP A 208 -14.03 3.20 -9.46
N LEU A 209 -14.04 3.66 -8.22
CA LEU A 209 -14.86 3.04 -7.18
C LEU A 209 -16.27 3.64 -7.21
N PRO A 210 -17.32 2.81 -7.35
CA PRO A 210 -18.68 3.31 -7.41
C PRO A 210 -19.04 4.07 -6.13
N ASN A 211 -19.60 5.26 -6.30
CA ASN A 211 -20.11 6.08 -5.22
C ASN A 211 -21.62 6.29 -5.34
N ILE A 212 -22.26 6.41 -4.19
CA ILE A 212 -23.67 6.74 -4.05
C ILE A 212 -23.76 8.24 -3.88
N ARG A 213 -24.62 8.89 -4.67
CA ARG A 213 -25.01 10.28 -4.46
C ARG A 213 -26.48 10.47 -4.80
N VAL A 214 -27.32 10.50 -3.78
CA VAL A 214 -28.79 10.61 -3.93
C VAL A 214 -29.26 11.97 -3.42
N PRO A 215 -29.89 12.82 -4.27
CA PRO A 215 -30.48 14.06 -3.82
C PRO A 215 -31.78 13.81 -3.04
N VAL A 216 -31.93 14.47 -1.89
CA VAL A 216 -33.11 14.42 -1.03
C VAL A 216 -33.59 15.84 -0.74
N THR A 217 -34.85 16.12 -1.03
CA THR A 217 -35.46 17.42 -0.70
C THR A 217 -36.16 17.35 0.65
N LEU A 218 -35.63 18.06 1.63
CA LEU A 218 -36.28 18.25 2.93
C LEU A 218 -37.36 19.32 2.81
N LYS A 219 -38.63 18.91 2.94
CA LYS A 219 -39.78 19.82 3.01
C LYS A 219 -40.16 19.99 4.48
N LYS A 220 -40.49 21.22 4.90
CA LYS A 220 -41.13 21.50 6.19
C LYS A 220 -42.55 21.98 5.92
N GLU A 221 -43.53 21.41 6.61
CA GLU A 221 -44.90 21.91 6.54
C GLU A 221 -44.94 23.40 6.92
N GLY A 222 -45.67 24.20 6.14
CA GLY A 222 -45.78 25.64 6.33
C GLY A 222 -44.63 26.51 5.79
N ILE A 223 -43.53 25.93 5.28
CA ILE A 223 -42.43 26.67 4.65
C ILE A 223 -42.32 26.29 3.16
N GLY A 224 -42.61 27.23 2.27
CA GLY A 224 -42.69 26.99 0.82
C GLY A 224 -41.38 26.58 0.12
N ARG A 225 -40.21 26.73 0.77
CA ARG A 225 -38.90 26.40 0.19
C ARG A 225 -38.25 25.24 0.93
N GLY A 226 -38.17 24.08 0.26
CA GLY A 226 -37.45 22.90 0.77
C GLY A 226 -35.93 23.04 0.65
N LYS A 227 -35.18 22.38 1.53
CA LYS A 227 -33.70 22.33 1.50
C LYS A 227 -33.22 21.08 0.78
N LYS A 228 -32.24 21.19 -0.12
CA LYS A 228 -31.59 20.02 -0.74
C LYS A 228 -30.47 19.47 0.13
N CYS A 229 -30.52 18.18 0.37
CA CYS A 229 -29.46 17.38 0.97
C CYS A 229 -29.03 16.29 -0.01
N TYR A 230 -27.86 15.72 0.20
CA TYR A 230 -27.37 14.58 -0.56
C TYR A 230 -26.97 13.47 0.40
N ILE A 231 -27.50 12.27 0.17
CA ILE A 231 -26.96 11.05 0.75
C ILE A 231 -25.76 10.66 -0.10
N VAL A 232 -24.58 10.66 0.50
CA VAL A 232 -23.32 10.30 -0.13
C VAL A 232 -22.77 9.06 0.56
N GLY A 233 -22.38 8.06 -0.21
CA GLY A 233 -21.81 6.83 0.35
C GLY A 233 -20.99 6.04 -0.65
N GLY A 234 -20.40 4.94 -0.21
CA GLY A 234 -19.54 4.08 -1.05
C GLY A 234 -18.31 3.59 -0.30
N PHE A 235 -17.35 3.04 -1.04
CA PHE A 235 -16.08 2.58 -0.49
C PHE A 235 -15.08 3.74 -0.37
N HIS A 236 -14.57 3.98 0.84
CA HIS A 236 -13.76 5.18 1.16
C HIS A 236 -12.44 4.85 1.86
N GLY A 237 -11.87 3.68 1.60
CA GLY A 237 -10.57 3.28 2.14
C GLY A 237 -10.52 1.81 2.51
N ILE A 238 -9.48 1.45 3.25
CA ILE A 238 -9.21 0.10 3.74
C ILE A 238 -9.03 0.17 5.25
N TYR A 239 -9.67 -0.74 5.97
CA TYR A 239 -9.45 -0.96 7.39
C TYR A 239 -8.52 -2.15 7.56
N SER A 240 -7.44 -1.95 8.33
CA SER A 240 -6.36 -2.92 8.51
C SER A 240 -6.22 -3.25 9.99
N VAL A 241 -6.34 -4.53 10.35
CA VAL A 241 -6.07 -5.04 11.71
C VAL A 241 -5.36 -6.37 11.58
N GLU A 242 -4.19 -6.52 12.21
CA GLU A 242 -3.43 -7.79 12.24
C GLU A 242 -3.26 -8.41 10.84
N ASN A 243 -2.81 -7.60 9.86
CA ASN A 243 -2.65 -7.99 8.44
C ASN A 243 -3.93 -8.46 7.72
N ARG A 244 -5.11 -8.21 8.30
CA ARG A 244 -6.41 -8.39 7.62
C ARG A 244 -6.89 -7.05 7.10
N HIS A 245 -7.09 -6.99 5.79
CA HIS A 245 -7.54 -5.80 5.09
C HIS A 245 -8.98 -5.98 4.62
N LYS A 246 -9.84 -4.99 4.88
CA LYS A 246 -11.20 -4.95 4.35
C LYS A 246 -11.55 -3.57 3.80
N PRO A 247 -12.28 -3.45 2.67
CA PRO A 247 -12.81 -2.19 2.21
C PRO A 247 -13.73 -1.55 3.27
N VAL A 248 -13.61 -0.23 3.46
CA VAL A 248 -14.46 0.54 4.37
C VAL A 248 -15.61 1.15 3.59
N MET A 249 -16.83 0.79 3.97
CA MET A 249 -18.03 1.51 3.54
C MET A 249 -18.24 2.73 4.43
N SER A 250 -18.52 3.88 3.83
CA SER A 250 -18.92 5.08 4.57
C SER A 250 -20.22 5.66 4.02
N LEU A 251 -20.95 6.36 4.88
CA LEU A 251 -22.21 7.03 4.59
C LEU A 251 -22.20 8.42 5.24
N SER A 252 -22.67 9.43 4.53
CA SER A 252 -22.76 10.81 4.99
C SER A 252 -23.97 11.51 4.37
N VAL A 253 -24.58 12.45 5.10
CA VAL A 253 -25.61 13.33 4.57
C VAL A 253 -25.06 14.75 4.54
N ILE A 254 -24.95 15.35 3.36
CA ILE A 254 -24.39 16.69 3.17
C ILE A 254 -25.48 17.66 2.72
N GLN A 255 -25.48 18.87 3.27
CA GLN A 255 -26.34 19.96 2.81
C GLN A 255 -25.64 20.75 1.72
N GLU A 256 -26.39 21.16 0.71
CA GLU A 256 -25.90 22.11 -0.29
C GLU A 256 -25.74 23.48 0.40
N LYS A 257 -24.52 23.86 0.76
CA LYS A 257 -24.21 25.28 1.02
C LYS A 257 -24.04 25.93 -0.35
N GLU A 258 -24.92 26.87 -0.69
CA GLU A 258 -24.70 27.81 -1.81
C GLU A 258 -23.27 28.36 -1.67
N SER A 259 -22.41 28.10 -2.66
CA SER A 259 -20.96 28.39 -2.70
C SER A 259 -20.03 27.50 -1.85
N SER A 260 -19.72 26.28 -2.32
CA SER A 260 -18.37 25.67 -2.13
C SER A 260 -18.19 24.33 -2.87
N MET A 261 -18.44 24.30 -4.18
CA MET A 261 -17.92 23.26 -5.08
C MET A 261 -16.57 23.70 -5.68
N PRO A 262 -15.49 23.81 -4.87
CA PRO A 262 -14.26 23.12 -5.26
C PRO A 262 -13.39 22.67 -4.07
N LYS A 263 -13.98 22.13 -2.98
CA LYS A 263 -13.18 21.62 -1.85
C LYS A 263 -13.42 20.16 -1.45
N LEU A 264 -14.39 19.44 -2.01
CA LEU A 264 -14.64 18.06 -1.59
C LEU A 264 -13.60 17.06 -2.14
N LYS A 265 -13.17 17.20 -3.41
CA LYS A 265 -12.07 16.39 -3.98
C LYS A 265 -10.74 16.65 -3.26
N SER A 266 -10.44 17.88 -2.84
CA SER A 266 -9.21 18.20 -2.12
C SER A 266 -9.26 17.76 -0.65
N LYS A 267 -10.42 17.86 0.01
CA LYS A 267 -10.61 17.44 1.40
C LYS A 267 -10.63 15.92 1.57
N LEU A 268 -11.16 15.19 0.58
CA LEU A 268 -11.04 13.73 0.51
C LEU A 268 -9.58 13.32 0.25
N LYS A 269 -8.89 13.95 -0.71
CA LYS A 269 -7.44 13.70 -0.94
C LYS A 269 -6.58 13.96 0.31
N SER A 270 -6.89 14.98 1.12
CA SER A 270 -6.14 15.25 2.36
C SER A 270 -6.42 14.24 3.47
N LEU A 271 -7.63 13.67 3.53
CA LEU A 271 -7.99 12.61 4.48
C LEU A 271 -7.28 11.29 4.15
N PHE A 272 -7.14 10.95 2.85
CA PHE A 272 -6.37 9.78 2.40
C PHE A 272 -4.85 9.94 2.59
N ALA A 273 -4.32 11.16 2.53
CA ALA A 273 -2.92 11.42 2.81
C ALA A 273 -2.55 11.26 4.30
N GLN A 274 -3.53 11.35 5.21
CA GLN A 274 -3.31 11.25 6.66
C GLN A 274 -3.43 9.82 7.19
N THR A 275 -4.04 8.90 6.45
CA THR A 275 -4.12 7.46 6.81
C THR A 275 -2.86 6.66 6.44
N HIS A 276 -1.85 7.30 5.85
CA HIS A 276 -0.51 6.73 5.60
C HIS A 276 0.56 7.21 6.61
N GLN A 277 0.15 7.86 7.71
CA GLN A 277 1.01 8.18 8.84
C GLN A 277 0.37 7.64 10.12
N GLY A 278 0.61 6.37 10.40
CA GLY A 278 0.18 5.68 11.62
C GLY A 278 0.83 4.32 11.70
#